data_AF-A0A419B2K4-F1
#
_entry.id   AF-A0A419B2K4-F1
#
_cell.length_a   1.000
_cell.length_b   1.000
_cell.length_c   1.000
_cell.angle_alpha   90.00
_cell.angle_beta   90.00
_cell.angle_gamma   90.00
#
_symmetry.space_group_name_H-M   'P 1'
#
loop_
_entity.id
_entity.type
_entity.pdbx_description
1 polymer ?
#
loop_
_entity_poly.entity_id
_entity_poly.type
_entity_poly.pdbx_seq_one_letter_code
_entity_poly.pdbx_strand_id
1 'polypeptide(L)'
;MGNAEKSAFFVLLKAFDRLANVLQSIDMTLPKAVVLLTDDLWNYLASEAQYININPALEAIDATVVDEQGANSEEILKNLYLYAFSDFLMFFSEGKASLEAAESSIIDAYDYIAAQQFLLNEKEGKVVMLSDDDEKKIKSDPLYVGELTALKTDRIFAENIGLWDNVVAFR
;
A
#
# COMPACT_ATOMS: atom_id res chain seq x y z
N MET A 1 -16.61 -4.39 -12.59
CA MET A 1 -16.04 -5.13 -11.45
C MET A 1 -17.15 -5.86 -10.72
N GLY A 2 -16.93 -7.14 -10.39
CA GLY A 2 -17.80 -7.87 -9.47
C GLY A 2 -17.68 -7.34 -8.03
N ASN A 3 -18.64 -7.65 -7.15
CA ASN A 3 -18.62 -7.12 -5.78
C ASN A 3 -17.34 -7.47 -5.02
N ALA A 4 -16.84 -8.69 -5.18
CA ALA A 4 -15.59 -9.13 -4.56
C ALA A 4 -14.37 -8.32 -5.03
N GLU A 5 -14.32 -7.94 -6.31
CA GLU A 5 -13.26 -7.09 -6.86
C GLU A 5 -13.39 -5.66 -6.31
N LYS A 6 -14.61 -5.11 -6.24
CA LYS A 6 -14.83 -3.79 -5.63
C LYS A 6 -14.39 -3.74 -4.17
N SER A 7 -14.71 -4.79 -3.40
CA SER A 7 -14.28 -4.88 -2.00
C SER A 7 -12.76 -4.94 -1.89
N ALA A 8 -12.07 -5.74 -2.70
CA ALA A 8 -10.61 -5.78 -2.70
C ALA A 8 -9.98 -4.44 -3.13
N PHE A 9 -10.52 -3.82 -4.18
CA PHE A 9 -10.09 -2.52 -4.68
C PHE A 9 -10.26 -1.42 -3.62
N PHE A 10 -11.40 -1.41 -2.90
CA PHE A 10 -11.65 -0.51 -1.78
C PHE A 10 -10.62 -0.67 -0.66
N VAL A 11 -10.37 -1.92 -0.25
CA VAL A 11 -9.40 -2.23 0.81
C VAL A 11 -8.01 -1.71 0.45
N LEU A 12 -7.59 -1.94 -0.80
CA LEU A 12 -6.30 -1.44 -1.29
C LEU A 12 -6.22 0.08 -1.30
N LEU A 13 -7.26 0.78 -1.77
CA LEU A 13 -7.28 2.24 -1.74
C LEU A 13 -7.15 2.80 -0.32
N LYS A 14 -7.87 2.22 0.65
CA LYS A 14 -7.73 2.61 2.07
C LYS A 14 -6.32 2.33 2.59
N ALA A 15 -5.73 1.19 2.21
CA ALA A 15 -4.38 0.83 2.61
C ALA A 15 -3.31 1.75 2.00
N PHE A 16 -3.46 2.15 0.73
CA PHE A 16 -2.60 3.15 0.09
C PHE A 16 -2.72 4.51 0.76
N ASP A 17 -3.93 4.97 1.10
CA ASP A 17 -4.11 6.23 1.83
C ASP A 17 -3.43 6.16 3.21
N ARG A 18 -3.52 5.04 3.93
CA ARG A 18 -2.80 4.83 5.20
C ARG A 18 -1.29 4.83 5.03
N LEU A 19 -0.74 4.07 4.08
CA LEU A 19 0.70 4.01 3.87
C LEU A 19 1.26 5.35 3.34
N ALA A 20 0.48 6.10 2.56
CA ALA A 20 0.82 7.46 2.16
C ALA A 20 0.93 8.40 3.38
N ASN A 21 0.01 8.29 4.35
CA ASN A 21 0.10 9.05 5.61
C ASN A 21 1.34 8.67 6.43
N VAL A 22 1.74 7.39 6.43
CA VAL A 22 2.99 6.94 7.06
C VAL A 22 4.19 7.60 6.39
N LEU A 23 4.28 7.57 5.05
CA LEU A 23 5.35 8.25 4.30
C LEU A 23 5.37 9.76 4.58
N GLN A 24 4.20 10.41 4.61
CA GLN A 24 4.11 11.82 4.92
C GLN A 24 4.61 12.15 6.33
N SER A 25 4.38 11.25 7.31
CA SER A 25 4.83 11.46 8.70
C SER A 25 6.35 11.44 8.87
N ILE A 26 7.09 10.93 7.88
CA ILE A 26 8.55 10.91 7.80
C ILE A 26 9.06 11.86 6.70
N ASP A 27 8.28 12.91 6.38
CA ASP A 27 8.61 13.92 5.37
C ASP A 27 8.88 13.38 3.95
N MET A 28 8.40 12.17 3.64
CA MET A 28 8.48 11.57 2.32
C MET A 28 7.25 11.88 1.47
N THR A 29 7.48 12.50 0.32
CA THR A 29 6.41 12.88 -0.62
C THR A 29 6.28 11.90 -1.77
N LEU A 30 5.03 11.56 -2.11
CA LEU A 30 4.69 10.79 -3.30
C LEU A 30 4.71 11.64 -4.57
N PRO A 31 4.97 11.04 -5.75
CA PRO A 31 4.84 11.75 -7.01
C PRO A 31 3.42 12.29 -7.20
N LYS A 32 3.30 13.53 -7.70
CA LYS A 32 1.99 14.18 -7.90
C LYS A 32 1.04 13.35 -8.79
N ALA A 33 1.58 12.69 -9.82
CA ALA A 33 0.79 11.85 -10.71
C ALA A 33 0.17 10.65 -9.99
N VAL A 34 0.87 10.07 -9.01
CA VAL A 34 0.36 8.97 -8.17
C VAL A 34 -0.78 9.48 -7.29
N VAL A 35 -0.60 10.63 -6.64
CA VAL A 35 -1.66 11.24 -5.78
C VAL A 35 -2.93 11.52 -6.58
N LEU A 36 -2.80 12.17 -7.74
CA LEU A 36 -3.95 12.46 -8.61
C LEU A 36 -4.63 11.19 -9.10
N LEU A 37 -3.84 10.18 -9.49
CA LEU A 37 -4.41 8.91 -9.92
C LEU A 37 -5.16 8.21 -8.78
N THR A 38 -4.67 8.25 -7.54
CA THR A 38 -5.41 7.70 -6.39
C THR A 38 -6.78 8.36 -6.22
N ASP A 39 -6.88 9.68 -6.39
CA ASP A 39 -8.16 10.40 -6.37
C ASP A 39 -9.10 9.91 -7.49
N ASP A 40 -8.54 9.71 -8.70
CA ASP A 40 -9.29 9.16 -9.82
C ASP A 40 -9.71 7.71 -9.55
N LEU A 41 -8.88 6.87 -8.93
CA LEU A 41 -9.23 5.47 -8.63
C LEU A 41 -10.38 5.38 -7.61
N TRP A 42 -10.46 6.30 -6.65
CA TRP A 42 -11.62 6.43 -5.75
C TRP A 42 -12.91 6.75 -6.53
N ASN A 43 -12.86 7.71 -7.46
CA ASN A 43 -13.99 8.07 -8.31
C ASN A 43 -14.37 6.95 -9.29
N TYR A 44 -13.38 6.19 -9.75
CA TYR A 44 -13.59 5.03 -10.62
C TYR A 44 -14.29 3.89 -9.87
N LEU A 45 -13.90 3.61 -8.63
CA LEU A 45 -14.58 2.61 -7.81
C LEU A 45 -16.07 2.93 -7.62
N ALA A 46 -16.41 4.22 -7.54
CA ALA A 46 -17.79 4.67 -7.36
C ALA A 46 -18.67 4.40 -8.58
N SER A 47 -18.19 4.70 -9.79
CA SER A 47 -19.03 4.74 -10.99
C SER A 47 -18.64 3.77 -12.10
N GLU A 48 -17.37 3.36 -12.14
CA GLU A 48 -16.72 2.59 -13.22
C GLU A 48 -16.88 3.17 -14.64
N ALA A 49 -17.43 4.38 -14.75
CA ALA A 49 -17.79 4.99 -16.03
C ALA A 49 -16.63 5.76 -16.66
N GLN A 50 -15.66 6.17 -15.85
CA GLN A 50 -14.52 6.95 -16.32
C GLN A 50 -13.40 6.06 -16.86
N TYR A 51 -12.79 6.51 -17.95
CA TYR A 51 -11.53 5.93 -18.42
C TYR A 51 -10.40 6.33 -17.47
N ILE A 52 -9.68 5.35 -16.96
CA ILE A 52 -8.49 5.56 -16.13
C ILE A 52 -7.24 5.50 -17.00
N ASN A 53 -6.48 6.60 -17.03
CA ASN A 53 -5.18 6.64 -17.68
C ASN A 53 -4.07 6.46 -16.64
N ILE A 54 -3.49 5.26 -16.58
CA ILE A 54 -2.44 4.93 -15.61
C ILE A 54 -1.02 5.36 -16.04
N ASN A 55 -0.80 5.66 -17.33
CA ASN A 55 0.53 5.87 -17.88
C ASN A 55 1.32 7.00 -17.18
N PRO A 56 0.74 8.18 -16.88
CA PRO A 56 1.49 9.23 -16.19
C PRO A 56 1.97 8.82 -14.79
N ALA A 57 1.23 7.95 -14.10
CA ALA A 57 1.64 7.46 -12.80
C ALA A 57 2.75 6.42 -12.93
N LEU A 58 2.67 5.50 -13.92
CA LEU A 58 3.74 4.53 -14.19
C LEU A 58 5.06 5.22 -14.56
N GLU A 59 5.02 6.21 -15.46
CA GLU A 59 6.22 7.01 -15.81
C GLU A 59 6.79 7.74 -14.59
N ALA A 60 5.93 8.24 -13.70
CA ALA A 60 6.36 8.91 -12.48
C ALA A 60 6.95 7.93 -11.45
N ILE A 61 6.42 6.70 -11.36
CA ILE A 61 6.97 5.63 -10.54
C ILE A 61 8.38 5.29 -11.03
N ASP A 62 8.53 4.98 -12.32
CA ASP A 62 9.82 4.61 -12.94
C ASP A 62 10.89 5.69 -12.75
N ALA A 63 10.51 6.97 -12.83
CA ALA A 63 11.43 8.09 -12.62
C ALA A 63 11.78 8.35 -11.14
N THR A 64 10.98 7.83 -10.20
CA THR A 64 11.14 8.09 -8.76
C THR A 64 11.84 6.97 -8.01
N VAL A 65 11.67 5.72 -8.46
CA VAL A 65 12.29 4.56 -7.84
C VAL A 65 13.80 4.70 -7.88
N VAL A 66 14.44 4.55 -6.72
CA VAL A 66 15.89 4.62 -6.57
C VAL A 66 16.52 3.23 -6.48
N ASP A 67 17.81 3.13 -6.77
CA ASP A 67 18.58 1.90 -6.57
C ASP A 67 18.73 1.57 -5.07
N GLU A 68 18.20 0.42 -4.67
CA GLU A 68 18.18 -0.06 -3.29
C GLU A 68 19.57 -0.29 -2.70
N GLN A 69 20.61 -0.49 -3.51
CA GLN A 69 21.98 -0.68 -3.02
C GLN A 69 22.58 0.58 -2.39
N GLY A 70 22.04 1.77 -2.72
CA GLY A 70 22.47 3.05 -2.17
C GLY A 70 21.38 3.80 -1.40
N ALA A 71 20.17 3.23 -1.32
CA ALA A 71 19.02 3.88 -0.72
C ALA A 71 19.04 3.79 0.81
N ASN A 72 18.57 4.84 1.48
CA ASN A 72 18.30 4.81 2.90
C ASN A 72 16.95 4.13 3.22
N SER A 73 16.66 3.91 4.50
CA SER A 73 15.46 3.17 4.89
C SER A 73 14.14 3.83 4.46
N GLU A 74 14.10 5.16 4.41
CA GLU A 74 12.92 5.93 4.00
C GLU A 74 12.71 5.83 2.48
N GLU A 75 13.79 5.88 1.72
CA GLU A 75 13.78 5.71 0.26
C GLU A 75 13.33 4.30 -0.14
N ILE A 76 13.80 3.26 0.57
CA ILE A 76 13.34 1.89 0.39
C ILE A 76 11.84 1.79 0.70
N LEU A 77 11.37 2.39 1.79
CA LEU A 77 9.93 2.38 2.11
C LEU A 77 9.09 3.06 1.04
N LYS A 78 9.59 4.16 0.46
CA LYS A 78 8.94 4.82 -0.68
C LYS A 78 8.92 3.92 -1.92
N ASN A 79 10.01 3.21 -2.23
CA ASN A 79 10.02 2.23 -3.31
C ASN A 79 8.96 1.13 -3.09
N LEU A 80 8.85 0.58 -1.88
CA LEU A 80 7.85 -0.45 -1.56
C LEU A 80 6.41 0.04 -1.78
N TYR A 81 6.10 1.29 -1.40
CA TYR A 81 4.80 1.91 -1.74
C TYR A 81 4.58 1.93 -3.26
N LEU A 82 5.58 2.41 -4.02
CA LEU A 82 5.45 2.59 -5.47
C LEU A 82 5.35 1.25 -6.21
N TYR A 83 6.05 0.21 -5.74
CA TYR A 83 5.92 -1.15 -6.26
C TYR A 83 4.52 -1.72 -5.99
N ALA A 84 4.03 -1.62 -4.75
CA ALA A 84 2.68 -2.05 -4.42
C ALA A 84 1.63 -1.31 -5.25
N PHE A 85 1.82 -0.01 -5.46
CA PHE A 85 0.93 0.78 -6.31
C PHE A 85 1.01 0.35 -7.77
N SER A 86 2.20 0.06 -8.30
CA SER A 86 2.37 -0.51 -9.64
C SER A 86 1.66 -1.86 -9.78
N ASP A 87 1.81 -2.77 -8.81
CA ASP A 87 1.07 -4.04 -8.76
C ASP A 87 -0.43 -3.79 -8.83
N PHE A 88 -0.94 -2.82 -8.07
CA PHE A 88 -2.35 -2.46 -8.09
C PHE A 88 -2.82 -1.94 -9.46
N LEU A 89 -2.00 -1.11 -10.13
CA LEU A 89 -2.33 -0.59 -11.46
C LEU A 89 -2.35 -1.68 -12.54
N MET A 90 -1.69 -2.82 -12.33
CA MET A 90 -1.81 -3.98 -13.22
C MET A 90 -3.22 -4.55 -13.27
N PHE A 91 -4.13 -4.16 -12.35
CA PHE A 91 -5.55 -4.51 -12.43
C PHE A 91 -6.18 -4.17 -13.78
N PHE A 92 -5.78 -3.05 -14.39
CA PHE A 92 -6.34 -2.61 -15.66
C PHE A 92 -5.91 -3.46 -16.86
N SER A 93 -4.88 -4.31 -16.72
CA SER A 93 -4.41 -5.24 -17.75
C SER A 93 -4.59 -6.71 -17.39
N GLU A 94 -4.42 -7.07 -16.11
CA GLU A 94 -4.35 -8.46 -15.62
C GLU A 94 -5.53 -8.84 -14.71
N GLY A 95 -6.36 -7.88 -14.31
CA GLY A 95 -7.54 -8.11 -13.49
C GLY A 95 -7.19 -8.55 -12.06
N LYS A 96 -8.06 -9.36 -11.45
CA LYS A 96 -8.08 -9.62 -10.00
C LYS A 96 -6.73 -10.04 -9.37
N ALA A 97 -5.90 -10.83 -10.06
CA ALA A 97 -4.66 -11.36 -9.47
C ALA A 97 -3.70 -10.24 -8.99
N SER A 98 -3.71 -9.12 -9.69
CA SER A 98 -2.96 -7.90 -9.32
C SER A 98 -3.37 -7.32 -7.96
N LEU A 99 -4.64 -7.47 -7.56
CA LEU A 99 -5.13 -6.97 -6.27
C LEU A 99 -4.56 -7.79 -5.11
N GLU A 100 -4.45 -9.11 -5.30
CA GLU A 100 -3.86 -10.02 -4.31
C GLU A 100 -2.35 -9.76 -4.17
N ALA A 101 -1.66 -9.50 -5.29
CA ALA A 101 -0.25 -9.10 -5.29
C ALA A 101 -0.04 -7.76 -4.56
N ALA A 102 -0.82 -6.73 -4.89
CA ALA A 102 -0.73 -5.42 -4.24
C ALA A 102 -0.98 -5.49 -2.73
N GLU A 103 -1.93 -6.30 -2.26
CA GLU A 103 -2.17 -6.49 -0.83
C GLU A 103 -0.95 -7.11 -0.14
N SER A 104 -0.32 -8.11 -0.78
CA SER A 104 0.92 -8.71 -0.28
C SER A 104 2.05 -7.67 -0.20
N SER A 105 2.24 -6.87 -1.25
CA SER A 105 3.28 -5.83 -1.31
C SER A 105 3.07 -4.74 -0.25
N ILE A 106 1.82 -4.39 0.08
CA ILE A 106 1.52 -3.50 1.21
C ILE A 106 1.92 -4.15 2.53
N ILE A 107 1.58 -5.42 2.76
CA ILE A 107 1.95 -6.13 3.98
C ILE A 107 3.47 -6.19 4.14
N ASP A 108 4.20 -6.42 3.04
CA ASP A 108 5.67 -6.42 3.03
C ASP A 108 6.25 -5.03 3.39
N ALA A 109 5.61 -3.94 2.97
CA ALA A 109 6.01 -2.59 3.38
C ALA A 109 5.86 -2.37 4.90
N TYR A 110 4.78 -2.86 5.51
CA TYR A 110 4.60 -2.78 6.96
C TYR A 110 5.54 -3.73 7.72
N ASP A 111 5.83 -4.91 7.17
CA ASP A 111 6.81 -5.83 7.74
C ASP A 111 8.21 -5.19 7.75
N TYR A 112 8.56 -4.52 6.65
CA TYR A 112 9.79 -3.76 6.55
C TYR A 112 9.87 -2.65 7.62
N ILE A 113 8.81 -1.85 7.81
CA ILE A 113 8.77 -0.83 8.88
C ILE A 113 9.02 -1.47 10.26
N ALA A 114 8.30 -2.56 10.57
CA ALA A 114 8.45 -3.26 11.83
C ALA A 114 9.87 -3.80 12.03
N ALA A 115 10.47 -4.36 10.98
CA ALA A 115 11.84 -4.86 11.02
C ALA A 115 12.85 -3.72 11.25
N GLN A 116 12.71 -2.59 10.57
CA GLN A 116 13.59 -1.43 10.77
C GLN A 116 13.49 -0.89 12.20
N GLN A 117 12.28 -0.76 12.74
CA GLN A 117 12.08 -0.31 14.13
C GLN A 117 12.70 -1.28 15.13
N PHE A 118 12.53 -2.59 14.92
CA PHE A 118 13.15 -3.61 15.75
C PHE A 118 14.68 -3.52 15.72
N LEU A 119 15.28 -3.41 14.53
CA LEU A 119 16.73 -3.29 14.39
C LEU A 119 17.26 -2.06 15.12
N LEU A 120 16.60 -0.91 14.97
CA LEU A 120 16.98 0.33 15.64
C LEU A 120 16.89 0.21 17.17
N ASN A 121 15.80 -0.36 17.69
CA ASN A 121 15.51 -0.38 19.12
C ASN A 121 16.24 -1.49 19.89
N GLU A 122 16.38 -2.67 19.29
CA GLU A 122 16.82 -3.89 19.99
C GLU A 122 18.21 -4.37 19.54
N LYS A 123 18.65 -3.97 18.34
CA LYS A 123 19.93 -4.40 17.75
C LYS A 123 20.88 -3.24 17.45
N GLU A 124 20.60 -2.04 17.98
CA GLU A 124 21.40 -0.82 17.80
C GLU A 124 21.64 -0.46 16.31
N GLY A 125 20.69 -0.80 15.43
CA GLY A 125 20.79 -0.59 13.99
C GLY A 125 21.79 -1.50 13.27
N LYS A 126 22.31 -2.55 13.92
CA LYS A 126 23.26 -3.49 13.30
C LYS A 126 22.53 -4.58 12.51
N VAL A 127 23.05 -4.88 11.32
CA VAL A 127 22.64 -6.07 10.55
C VAL A 127 23.09 -7.31 11.31
N VAL A 128 22.12 -8.06 11.84
CA VAL A 128 22.35 -9.31 12.56
C VAL A 128 21.42 -10.38 11.99
N MET A 129 21.83 -11.65 12.07
CA MET A 129 20.89 -12.74 11.83
C MET A 129 19.75 -12.65 12.82
N LEU A 130 18.52 -12.64 12.30
CA LEU A 130 17.31 -12.69 13.10
C LEU A 130 17.10 -14.13 13.57
N SER A 131 16.82 -14.28 14.86
CA SER A 131 16.32 -15.54 15.41
C SER A 131 14.79 -15.65 15.23
N ASP A 132 14.24 -16.85 15.35
CA ASP A 132 12.78 -17.06 15.33
C ASP A 132 12.04 -16.17 16.36
N ASP A 133 12.67 -15.89 17.50
CA ASP A 133 12.08 -15.01 18.52
C ASP A 133 12.16 -13.53 18.13
N ASP A 134 13.19 -13.12 17.38
CA ASP A 134 13.27 -11.78 16.80
C ASP A 134 12.17 -11.60 15.73
N GLU A 135 11.97 -12.59 14.86
CA GLU A 135 10.88 -12.56 13.86
C GLU A 135 9.50 -12.46 14.52
N LYS A 136 9.25 -13.22 15.59
CA LYS A 136 7.99 -13.10 16.36
C LYS A 136 7.79 -11.70 16.93
N LYS A 137 8.85 -11.05 17.41
CA LYS A 137 8.78 -9.67 17.93
C LYS A 137 8.43 -8.68 16.82
N ILE A 138 9.10 -8.80 15.65
CA ILE A 138 8.79 -7.99 14.46
C ILE A 138 7.33 -8.18 14.05
N LYS A 139 6.85 -9.42 13.96
CA LYS A 139 5.45 -9.72 13.62
C LYS A 139 4.43 -9.32 14.70
N SER A 140 4.90 -8.93 15.88
CA SER A 140 4.07 -8.38 16.96
C SER A 140 4.11 -6.86 17.03
N ASP A 141 4.78 -6.21 16.08
CA ASP A 141 4.86 -4.75 16.01
C ASP A 141 3.45 -4.13 15.89
N PRO A 142 3.15 -3.07 16.67
CA PRO A 142 1.81 -2.46 16.66
C PRO A 142 1.39 -1.89 15.31
N LEU A 143 2.30 -1.36 14.49
CA LEU A 143 1.96 -0.85 13.16
C LEU A 143 1.64 -1.99 12.20
N TYR A 144 2.46 -3.04 12.20
CA TYR A 144 2.21 -4.23 11.38
C TYR A 144 0.90 -4.92 11.74
N VAL A 145 0.68 -5.23 13.02
CA VAL A 145 -0.57 -5.85 13.51
C VAL A 145 -1.77 -4.92 13.29
N GLY A 146 -1.56 -3.61 13.45
CA GLY A 146 -2.54 -2.57 13.19
C GLY A 146 -3.03 -2.62 11.74
N GLU A 147 -2.13 -2.69 10.76
CA GLU A 147 -2.51 -2.77 9.35
C GLU A 147 -3.24 -4.07 9.02
N LEU A 148 -2.77 -5.23 9.52
CA LEU A 148 -3.49 -6.50 9.32
C LEU A 148 -4.93 -6.46 9.86
N THR A 149 -5.13 -5.73 10.96
CA THR A 149 -6.46 -5.52 11.55
C THR A 149 -7.30 -4.54 10.72
N ALA A 150 -6.68 -3.47 10.21
CA ALA A 150 -7.32 -2.49 9.34
C ALA A 150 -7.81 -3.15 8.04
N LEU A 151 -6.96 -3.92 7.35
CA LEU A 151 -7.33 -4.66 6.12
C LEU A 151 -8.55 -5.58 6.35
N LYS A 152 -8.59 -6.29 7.47
CA LYS A 152 -9.75 -7.13 7.84
C LYS A 152 -11.01 -6.30 8.10
N THR A 153 -10.86 -5.18 8.79
CA THR A 153 -11.98 -4.27 9.12
C THR A 153 -12.53 -3.62 7.87
N ASP A 154 -11.67 -3.13 6.98
CA ASP A 154 -12.03 -2.55 5.69
C ASP A 154 -12.74 -3.57 4.81
N ARG A 155 -12.29 -4.84 4.83
CA ARG A 155 -12.94 -5.91 4.07
C ARG A 155 -14.36 -6.18 4.57
N ILE A 156 -14.53 -6.34 5.88
CA ILE A 156 -15.86 -6.51 6.50
C ILE A 156 -16.74 -5.30 6.17
N PHE A 157 -16.20 -4.09 6.25
CA PHE A 157 -16.95 -2.88 5.90
C PHE A 157 -17.38 -2.89 4.43
N ALA A 158 -16.44 -3.19 3.52
CA ALA A 158 -16.66 -3.21 2.09
C ALA A 158 -17.69 -4.25 1.64
N GLU A 159 -17.76 -5.40 2.32
CA GLU A 159 -18.78 -6.44 2.08
C GLU A 159 -20.20 -5.95 2.38
N ASN A 160 -20.34 -4.93 3.25
CA ASN A 160 -21.62 -4.34 3.63
C ASN A 160 -21.99 -3.09 2.82
N ILE A 161 -21.17 -2.68 1.84
CA ILE A 161 -21.49 -1.54 0.97
C ILE A 161 -22.57 -1.95 -0.02
N GLY A 162 -23.80 -1.44 0.21
CA GLY A 162 -24.93 -1.69 -0.69
C GLY A 162 -24.98 -0.76 -1.92
N LEU A 163 -24.37 0.42 -1.85
CA LEU A 163 -24.36 1.43 -2.92
C LEU A 163 -22.95 1.99 -3.11
N TRP A 164 -22.26 1.48 -4.12
CA TRP A 164 -20.88 1.85 -4.44
C TRP A 164 -20.72 3.29 -4.94
N ASP A 165 -21.75 3.89 -5.52
CA ASP A 165 -21.71 5.27 -6.05
C ASP A 165 -21.35 6.33 -4.98
N ASN A 166 -21.53 6.01 -3.69
CA ASN A 166 -21.19 6.88 -2.57
C ASN A 166 -19.85 6.55 -1.90
N VAL A 167 -19.08 5.60 -2.44
CA VAL A 167 -17.89 5.03 -1.78
C VAL A 167 -16.80 6.07 -1.48
N VAL A 168 -16.72 7.14 -2.30
CA VAL A 168 -15.78 8.26 -2.10
C VAL A 168 -15.97 8.94 -0.75
N ALA A 169 -17.18 8.90 -0.18
CA ALA A 169 -17.46 9.45 1.15
C ALA A 169 -16.81 8.66 2.31
N PHE A 170 -16.25 7.47 2.05
CA PHE A 170 -15.60 6.61 3.04
C PHE A 170 -14.07 6.65 3.00
N ARG A 171 -13.50 7.47 2.12
CA ARG A 171 -12.08 7.76 2.12
C ARG A 171 -11.69 8.43 3.44
#